data_AF-A0A7S1DB50-F1
#
_entry.id   AF-A0A7S1DB50-F1
#
_cell.length_a   1.000
_cell.length_b   1.000
_cell.length_c   1.000
_cell.angle_alpha   90.00
_cell.angle_beta   90.00
_cell.angle_gamma   90.00
#
_symmetry.space_group_name_H-M   'P 1'
#
loop_
_entity.id
_entity.type
_entity.pdbx_description
1 polymer ?
#
loop_
_entity_poly.entity_id
_entity_poly.type
_entity_poly.pdbx_seq_one_letter_code
_entity_poly.pdbx_strand_id
1 'polypeptide(L)'
;IDRWDNSEDCIYIWINNVRIQIGMFDTNVDEGTLEGTSMDGIRWERESLAPPAQIGFGSALDQKHRIRVNVPNRLYRDNGELTVKLETHVGSNQAKSGWDNVKVTYIFACDRRRVLGGAEEYIGEEEEEEDHLDGDEMLNLSSDTGRSGRMLRGAL
;
A
#
# COMPACT_ATOMS: atom_id res chain seq x y z
N ILE A 1 -22.17 -25.69 12.17
CA ILE A 1 -21.44 -24.50 11.68
C ILE A 1 -21.28 -24.55 10.14
N ASP A 2 -22.09 -25.35 9.42
CA ASP A 2 -21.52 -26.28 8.42
C ASP A 2 -22.19 -26.24 7.03
N ARG A 3 -23.05 -25.27 6.75
CA ARG A 3 -23.75 -25.20 5.46
C ARG A 3 -23.85 -23.77 5.00
N TRP A 4 -22.90 -23.37 4.15
CA TRP A 4 -23.04 -22.15 3.40
C TRP A 4 -24.00 -22.39 2.24
N ASP A 5 -25.11 -21.65 2.20
CA ASP A 5 -26.01 -21.62 1.06
C ASP A 5 -25.45 -20.65 0.03
N ASN A 6 -24.99 -21.16 -1.11
CA ASN A 6 -24.40 -20.34 -2.17
C ASN A 6 -25.40 -19.38 -2.84
N SER A 7 -26.69 -19.43 -2.49
CA SER A 7 -27.70 -18.48 -2.95
C SER A 7 -27.99 -17.34 -1.98
N GLU A 8 -27.62 -17.47 -0.70
CA GLU A 8 -27.95 -16.50 0.35
C GLU A 8 -26.71 -16.02 1.12
N ASP A 9 -25.73 -16.89 1.35
CA ASP A 9 -24.62 -16.61 2.24
C ASP A 9 -23.52 -15.82 1.56
N CYS A 10 -23.26 -14.64 2.10
CA CYS A 10 -22.33 -13.70 1.51
C CYS A 10 -21.69 -12.80 2.57
N ILE A 11 -20.60 -12.17 2.17
CA ILE A 11 -19.92 -11.17 2.99
C ILE A 11 -20.11 -9.80 2.36
N TYR A 12 -20.39 -8.84 3.23
CA TYR A 12 -20.42 -7.43 2.91
C TYR A 12 -19.29 -6.71 3.64
N ILE A 13 -18.65 -5.80 2.92
CA ILE A 13 -17.77 -4.79 3.50
C ILE A 13 -18.43 -3.43 3.31
N TRP A 14 -18.58 -2.73 4.42
CA TRP A 14 -18.99 -1.34 4.44
C TRP A 14 -17.77 -0.47 4.57
N ILE A 15 -17.63 0.46 3.62
CA ILE A 15 -16.62 1.52 3.66
C ILE A 15 -17.38 2.84 3.74
N ASN A 16 -17.33 3.49 4.90
CA ASN A 16 -18.24 4.59 5.25
C ASN A 16 -19.69 4.16 4.97
N ASN A 17 -20.40 4.85 4.08
CA ASN A 17 -21.78 4.53 3.73
C ASN A 17 -21.92 3.63 2.49
N VAL A 18 -20.82 3.13 1.93
CA VAL A 18 -20.82 2.28 0.74
C VAL A 18 -20.81 0.81 1.14
N ARG A 19 -21.87 0.08 0.82
CA ARG A 19 -21.98 -1.37 1.03
C ARG A 19 -21.51 -2.13 -0.21
N ILE A 20 -20.58 -3.06 -0.03
CA ILE A 20 -20.00 -3.86 -1.11
C ILE A 20 -20.21 -5.33 -0.80
N GLN A 21 -20.87 -6.07 -1.70
CA GLN A 21 -20.88 -7.53 -1.67
C GLN A 21 -19.60 -8.03 -2.35
N ILE A 22 -18.84 -8.88 -1.66
CA ILE A 22 -17.53 -9.36 -2.16
C ILE A 22 -17.58 -10.82 -2.64
N GLY A 23 -18.76 -11.26 -3.08
CA GLY A 23 -19.03 -12.63 -3.53
C GLY A 23 -19.89 -13.44 -2.56
N MET A 24 -20.30 -14.61 -3.04
CA MET A 24 -20.92 -15.70 -2.27
C MET A 24 -19.82 -16.68 -1.83
N PHE A 25 -20.12 -17.62 -0.93
CA PHE A 25 -19.19 -18.68 -0.53
C PHE A 25 -19.69 -20.04 -1.00
N ASP A 26 -18.78 -20.84 -1.56
CA ASP A 26 -19.05 -22.24 -1.90
C ASP A 26 -18.11 -23.16 -1.11
N THR A 27 -18.69 -24.07 -0.33
CA THR A 27 -17.93 -25.02 0.51
C THR A 27 -17.30 -26.17 -0.26
N ASN A 28 -17.60 -26.32 -1.55
CA ASN A 28 -17.23 -27.51 -2.32
C ASN A 28 -16.10 -27.26 -3.32
N VAL A 29 -15.69 -26.01 -3.51
CA VAL A 29 -14.68 -25.64 -4.49
C VAL A 29 -13.69 -24.63 -3.93
N ASP A 30 -12.48 -24.65 -4.47
CA ASP A 30 -11.57 -23.52 -4.32
C ASP A 30 -12.05 -22.39 -5.22
N GLU A 31 -12.55 -21.30 -4.62
CA GLU A 31 -13.08 -20.16 -5.35
C GLU A 31 -11.98 -19.34 -6.07
N GLY A 32 -10.71 -19.58 -5.74
CA GLY A 32 -9.58 -18.83 -6.28
C GLY A 32 -9.66 -17.34 -5.94
N THR A 33 -9.35 -16.49 -6.94
CA THR A 33 -9.39 -15.03 -6.80
C THR A 33 -10.61 -14.45 -7.50
N LEU A 34 -11.42 -13.71 -6.75
CA LEU A 34 -12.48 -12.86 -7.27
C LEU A 34 -12.12 -11.39 -7.06
N GLU A 35 -12.54 -10.53 -7.99
CA GLU A 35 -12.31 -9.10 -7.89
C GLU A 35 -13.53 -8.32 -8.39
N GLY A 36 -13.62 -7.07 -7.96
CA GLY A 36 -14.69 -6.17 -8.39
C GLY A 36 -14.43 -4.72 -8.05
N THR A 37 -15.29 -3.85 -8.58
CA THR A 37 -15.25 -2.41 -8.32
C THR A 37 -16.67 -1.92 -8.03
N SER A 38 -16.85 -1.19 -6.93
CA SER A 38 -18.13 -0.57 -6.60
C SER A 38 -18.42 0.63 -7.53
N MET A 39 -19.67 1.09 -7.58
CA MET A 39 -20.02 2.35 -8.27
C MET A 39 -19.23 3.55 -7.74
N ASP A 40 -18.78 3.46 -6.49
CA ASP A 40 -17.93 4.47 -5.85
C ASP A 40 -16.42 4.29 -6.12
N GLY A 41 -16.03 3.39 -7.01
CA GLY A 41 -14.64 3.17 -7.38
C GLY A 41 -13.81 2.49 -6.29
N ILE A 42 -14.46 1.89 -5.28
CA ILE A 42 -13.77 1.02 -4.32
C ILE A 42 -13.47 -0.29 -5.04
N ARG A 43 -12.18 -0.60 -5.18
CA ARG A 43 -11.72 -1.87 -5.76
C ARG A 43 -11.54 -2.87 -4.64
N TRP A 44 -11.93 -4.12 -4.89
CA TRP A 44 -11.76 -5.20 -3.93
C TRP A 44 -11.28 -6.47 -4.63
N GLU A 45 -10.58 -7.28 -3.87
CA GLU A 45 -10.08 -8.60 -4.27
C GLU A 45 -10.32 -9.56 -3.08
N ARG A 46 -10.85 -10.74 -3.38
CA ARG A 46 -11.05 -11.84 -2.44
C ARG A 46 -10.31 -13.06 -2.99
N GLU A 47 -9.33 -13.53 -2.23
CA GLU A 47 -8.46 -14.66 -2.57
C GLU A 47 -8.74 -15.79 -1.57
N SER A 48 -9.21 -16.94 -2.05
CA SER A 48 -9.16 -18.19 -1.29
C SER A 48 -7.70 -18.60 -1.10
N LEU A 49 -7.27 -18.80 0.15
CA LEU A 49 -5.88 -19.12 0.47
C LEU A 49 -5.58 -20.63 0.39
N ALA A 50 -6.63 -21.45 0.43
CA ALA A 50 -6.54 -22.90 0.36
C ALA A 50 -7.91 -23.48 0.00
N PRO A 51 -7.96 -24.70 -0.56
CA PRO A 51 -9.20 -25.46 -0.68
C PRO A 51 -9.90 -25.66 0.69
N PRO A 52 -11.21 -25.92 0.71
CA PRO A 52 -11.95 -26.19 1.93
C PRO A 52 -11.32 -27.32 2.77
N ALA A 53 -11.11 -27.07 4.07
CA ALA A 53 -10.45 -27.99 5.00
C ALA A 53 -11.07 -27.90 6.40
N GLN A 54 -10.81 -28.87 7.28
CA GLN A 54 -11.24 -28.76 8.69
C GLN A 54 -10.30 -27.79 9.42
N ILE A 55 -10.66 -26.51 9.48
CA ILE A 55 -9.84 -25.44 10.09
C ILE A 55 -10.37 -25.04 11.49
N GLY A 56 -11.53 -25.57 11.91
CA GLY A 56 -12.20 -25.24 13.16
C GLY A 56 -12.74 -26.45 13.93
N PHE A 57 -13.76 -26.22 14.76
CA PHE A 57 -14.36 -27.25 15.62
C PHE A 57 -15.43 -28.06 14.86
N GLY A 58 -15.20 -29.36 14.72
CA GLY A 58 -16.18 -30.30 14.16
C GLY A 58 -15.71 -30.93 12.86
N SER A 59 -16.65 -31.47 12.08
CA SER A 59 -16.37 -32.18 10.82
C SER A 59 -16.48 -31.30 9.57
N ALA A 60 -16.81 -30.02 9.72
CA ALA A 60 -17.07 -29.13 8.60
C ALA A 60 -15.81 -28.66 7.90
N LEU A 61 -15.96 -28.42 6.60
CA LEU A 61 -14.92 -27.83 5.77
C LEU A 61 -15.12 -26.32 5.76
N ASP A 62 -14.20 -25.62 6.38
CA ASP A 62 -14.10 -24.17 6.36
C ASP A 62 -13.08 -23.73 5.30
N GLN A 63 -13.16 -22.47 4.87
CA GLN A 63 -12.20 -21.88 3.95
C GLN A 63 -11.72 -20.54 4.48
N LYS A 64 -10.41 -20.26 4.32
CA LYS A 64 -9.81 -18.99 4.71
C LYS A 64 -9.62 -18.11 3.48
N HIS A 65 -10.14 -16.89 3.57
CA HIS A 65 -10.00 -15.90 2.51
C HIS A 65 -9.14 -14.73 2.98
N ARG A 66 -8.37 -14.17 2.05
CA ARG A 66 -7.75 -12.86 2.19
C ARG A 66 -8.58 -11.86 1.37
N ILE A 67 -8.95 -10.76 2.01
CA ILE A 67 -9.69 -9.69 1.35
C ILE A 67 -8.82 -8.44 1.34
N ARG A 68 -8.65 -7.85 0.16
CA ARG A 68 -7.95 -6.57 -0.05
C ARG A 68 -8.96 -5.56 -0.57
N VAL A 69 -8.97 -4.36 0.01
CA VAL A 69 -9.84 -3.26 -0.41
C VAL A 69 -9.01 -2.02 -0.65
N ASN A 70 -9.17 -1.39 -1.81
CA ASN A 70 -8.55 -0.13 -2.18
C ASN A 70 -9.61 0.97 -2.20
N VAL A 71 -9.52 1.89 -1.24
CA VAL A 71 -10.51 2.95 -1.03
C VAL A 71 -10.01 4.27 -1.65
N PRO A 72 -10.75 4.87 -2.60
CA PRO A 72 -10.42 6.18 -3.15
C PRO A 72 -10.39 7.26 -2.07
N ASN A 73 -9.38 8.14 -2.11
CA ASN A 73 -9.20 9.24 -1.16
C ASN A 73 -10.44 10.13 -1.02
N ARG A 74 -11.17 10.37 -2.12
CA ARG A 74 -12.41 11.15 -2.13
C ARG A 74 -13.48 10.68 -1.12
N LEU A 75 -13.41 9.43 -0.65
CA LEU A 75 -14.41 8.87 0.28
C LEU A 75 -14.13 9.20 1.75
N TYR A 76 -12.92 9.65 2.09
CA TYR A 76 -12.53 9.98 3.47
C TYR A 76 -11.73 11.28 3.59
N ARG A 77 -11.41 11.98 2.49
CA ARG A 77 -10.59 13.20 2.52
C ARG A 77 -11.24 14.37 3.26
N ASP A 78 -12.57 14.44 3.26
CA ASP A 78 -13.29 15.63 3.73
C ASP A 78 -13.31 15.72 5.26
N ASN A 79 -13.40 14.58 5.96
CA ASN A 79 -13.36 14.49 7.42
C ASN A 79 -12.12 13.75 7.98
N GLY A 80 -11.34 13.10 7.11
CA GLY A 80 -10.20 12.27 7.51
C GLY A 80 -10.59 10.92 8.13
N GLU A 81 -11.88 10.53 8.08
CA GLU A 81 -12.38 9.33 8.75
C GLU A 81 -12.70 8.21 7.75
N LEU A 82 -12.17 7.03 8.05
CA LEU A 82 -12.47 5.79 7.34
C LEU A 82 -13.13 4.80 8.31
N THR A 83 -14.44 4.61 8.16
CA THR A 83 -15.20 3.58 8.88
C THR A 83 -15.23 2.31 8.05
N VAL A 84 -14.81 1.20 8.66
CA VAL A 84 -14.90 -0.14 8.07
C VAL A 84 -15.82 -0.99 8.93
N LYS A 85 -16.91 -1.49 8.35
CA LYS A 85 -17.77 -2.49 9.00
C LYS A 85 -17.74 -3.78 8.19
N LEU A 86 -17.44 -4.87 8.90
CA LEU A 86 -17.40 -6.22 8.35
C LEU A 86 -18.72 -6.91 8.72
N GLU A 87 -19.43 -7.41 7.72
CA GLU A 87 -20.75 -8.00 7.88
C GLU A 87 -20.81 -9.34 7.16
N THR A 88 -21.23 -10.38 7.88
CA THR A 88 -21.54 -11.66 7.27
C THR A 88 -23.05 -11.82 7.28
N HIS A 89 -23.61 -12.10 6.11
CA HIS A 89 -24.98 -12.50 5.98
C HIS A 89 -25.02 -14.02 5.83
N VAL A 90 -25.78 -14.65 6.73
CA VAL A 90 -25.99 -16.09 6.71
C VAL A 90 -27.50 -16.31 6.74
N GLY A 91 -28.04 -16.88 5.66
CA GLY A 91 -29.46 -17.24 5.50
C GLY A 91 -29.87 -18.40 6.42
N SER A 92 -28.92 -19.23 6.84
CA SER A 92 -29.14 -20.31 7.79
C SER A 92 -28.68 -20.00 9.22
N ASN A 93 -29.39 -20.51 10.22
CA ASN A 93 -29.05 -20.39 11.64
C ASN A 93 -27.77 -21.18 12.01
N GLN A 94 -27.17 -21.87 11.04
CA GLN A 94 -26.16 -22.90 11.27
C GLN A 94 -24.79 -22.53 10.75
N ALA A 95 -24.60 -21.48 9.95
CA ALA A 95 -23.27 -21.02 9.58
C ALA A 95 -22.76 -19.95 10.56
N LYS A 96 -21.45 -19.94 10.80
CA LYS A 96 -20.78 -18.86 11.51
C LYS A 96 -19.54 -18.48 10.72
N SER A 97 -19.13 -17.23 10.87
CA SER A 97 -17.90 -16.70 10.29
C SER A 97 -17.07 -16.02 11.36
N GLY A 98 -15.79 -15.88 11.07
CA GLY A 98 -14.84 -15.14 11.89
C GLY A 98 -13.99 -14.23 11.01
N TRP A 99 -13.53 -13.14 11.60
CA TRP A 99 -12.60 -12.20 10.98
C TRP A 99 -11.31 -12.21 11.78
N ASP A 100 -10.19 -12.33 11.09
CA ASP A 100 -8.86 -12.43 11.70
C ASP A 100 -7.86 -11.58 10.92
N ASN A 101 -6.83 -11.10 11.61
CA ASN A 101 -5.68 -10.39 11.05
C ASN A 101 -6.06 -9.16 10.19
N VAL A 102 -7.00 -8.34 10.69
CA VAL A 102 -7.41 -7.10 10.02
C VAL A 102 -6.26 -6.10 10.03
N LYS A 103 -5.80 -5.70 8.83
CA LYS A 103 -4.73 -4.72 8.64
C LYS A 103 -5.23 -3.55 7.81
N VAL A 104 -5.11 -2.34 8.36
CA VAL A 104 -5.36 -1.09 7.63
C VAL A 104 -4.02 -0.49 7.26
N THR A 105 -3.81 -0.22 5.97
CA THR A 105 -2.62 0.46 5.46
C THR A 105 -3.07 1.71 4.72
N TYR A 106 -2.55 2.86 5.14
CA TYR A 106 -2.83 4.13 4.48
C TYR A 106 -1.67 4.47 3.54
N ILE A 107 -1.98 4.81 2.29
CA ILE A 107 -1.00 5.26 1.30
C ILE A 107 -1.27 6.74 1.02
N PHE A 108 -0.49 7.63 1.65
CA PHE A 108 -0.46 9.04 1.26
C PHE A 108 0.41 9.16 -0.01
N ALA A 109 -0.17 9.64 -1.11
CA ALA A 109 0.63 10.31 -2.12
C ALA A 109 1.07 11.63 -1.50
N CYS A 110 2.36 11.76 -1.15
CA CYS A 110 2.94 13.05 -0.81
C CYS A 110 2.89 13.93 -2.07
N ASP A 111 1.80 14.67 -2.27
CA ASP A 111 1.82 15.77 -3.21
C ASP A 111 2.80 16.81 -2.65
N ARG A 112 3.90 17.02 -3.39
CA ARG A 112 4.90 18.02 -3.12
C ARG A 112 4.19 19.35 -2.82
N ARG A 113 4.65 20.04 -1.77
CA ARG A 113 4.22 21.41 -1.41
C ARG A 113 3.81 22.20 -2.65
N ARG A 114 2.50 22.44 -2.80
CA ARG A 114 2.07 23.64 -3.50
C ARG A 114 2.46 24.80 -2.60
N VAL A 115 3.55 25.48 -2.94
CA VAL A 115 3.79 26.85 -2.47
C VAL A 115 2.70 27.70 -3.12
N LEU A 116 1.56 27.84 -2.45
CA LEU A 116 0.58 28.87 -2.75
C LEU A 116 0.83 30.01 -1.77
N GLY A 117 1.49 31.04 -2.27
CA GLY A 117 1.82 32.24 -1.53
C GLY A 117 2.68 33.13 -2.41
N GLY A 118 2.02 33.81 -3.34
CA GLY A 118 2.66 34.83 -4.16
C GLY A 118 3.27 35.90 -3.26
N ALA A 119 4.57 36.07 -3.39
CA ALA A 119 5.20 37.37 -3.32
C ALA A 119 5.67 37.66 -4.75
N GLU A 120 4.87 38.43 -5.49
CA GLU A 120 5.47 39.37 -6.42
C GLU A 120 6.26 40.36 -5.56
N GLU A 121 7.58 40.34 -5.61
CA GLU A 121 8.33 41.58 -5.41
C GLU A 121 9.74 41.51 -6.01
N TYR A 122 9.94 42.41 -6.97
CA TYR A 122 11.17 42.99 -7.48
C TYR A 122 12.25 42.11 -8.14
N ILE A 123 12.26 42.23 -9.48
CA ILE A 123 13.46 42.11 -10.31
C ILE A 123 14.34 43.32 -9.98
N GLY A 124 15.43 43.10 -9.25
CA GLY A 124 16.55 44.04 -9.19
C GLY A 124 17.54 43.64 -10.28
N GLU A 125 17.58 44.41 -11.36
CA GLU A 125 18.77 44.56 -12.20
C GLU A 125 19.74 45.48 -11.44
N GLU A 126 21.03 45.11 -11.40
CA GLU A 126 22.25 45.90 -11.13
C GLU A 126 23.30 44.92 -10.56
N GLU A 127 24.55 44.83 -10.96
CA GLU A 127 25.37 45.39 -12.04
C GLU A 127 26.58 44.42 -12.13
N GLU A 128 27.12 44.21 -13.34
CA GLU A 128 28.39 43.51 -13.53
C GLU A 128 29.52 44.40 -12.99
N GLU A 129 30.27 43.91 -11.99
CA GLU A 129 31.59 44.46 -11.67
C GLU A 129 32.64 43.39 -12.01
N GLU A 130 33.16 43.48 -13.23
CA GLU A 130 34.41 42.85 -13.63
C GLU A 130 35.56 43.52 -12.88
N ASP A 131 36.16 42.84 -11.91
CA ASP A 131 37.51 43.15 -11.47
C ASP A 131 38.49 42.15 -12.08
N HIS A 132 39.06 42.60 -13.20
CA HIS A 132 40.34 42.18 -13.74
C HIS A 132 41.43 42.43 -12.70
N LEU A 133 42.09 41.38 -12.23
CA LEU A 133 43.50 41.48 -11.84
C LEU A 133 44.29 40.32 -12.45
N ASP A 134 45.16 40.74 -13.36
CA ASP A 134 46.21 39.98 -14.02
C ASP A 134 47.20 39.33 -13.04
N GLY A 135 47.79 38.22 -13.49
CA GLY A 135 49.24 38.09 -13.44
C GLY A 135 49.84 37.19 -12.36
N ASP A 136 50.24 36.01 -12.85
CA ASP A 136 51.52 35.35 -12.54
C ASP A 136 51.73 34.69 -11.17
N GLU A 137 51.53 33.37 -11.12
CA GLU A 137 52.65 32.49 -10.77
C GLU A 137 52.47 31.07 -11.35
N MET A 138 53.14 30.85 -12.48
CA MET A 138 53.38 29.53 -13.08
C MET A 138 54.71 28.98 -12.56
N LEU A 139 54.70 27.90 -11.78
CA LEU A 139 55.84 26.99 -11.70
C LEU A 139 55.38 25.53 -11.79
N ASN A 140 55.47 25.03 -13.02
CA ASN A 140 55.61 23.61 -13.34
C ASN A 140 56.99 23.12 -12.91
N LEU A 141 57.08 21.97 -12.22
CA LEU A 141 58.24 21.06 -12.32
C LEU A 141 57.82 19.61 -12.03
N SER A 142 57.47 18.93 -13.12
CA SER A 142 57.95 17.62 -13.59
C SER A 142 58.58 16.63 -12.60
N SER A 143 57.98 15.43 -12.59
CA SER A 143 58.55 14.07 -12.46
C SER A 143 59.84 13.86 -11.67
N ASP A 144 59.75 13.09 -10.58
CA ASP A 144 60.83 12.18 -10.21
C ASP A 144 60.32 10.75 -10.00
N THR A 145 61.11 9.85 -10.54
CA THR A 145 60.93 8.42 -10.70
C THR A 145 61.47 7.66 -9.48
N GLY A 146 60.66 6.74 -8.97
CA GLY A 146 61.12 5.43 -8.49
C GLY A 146 62.02 5.37 -7.25
N ARG A 147 61.46 4.86 -6.14
CA ARG A 147 62.10 3.86 -5.25
C ARG A 147 61.08 3.47 -4.17
N SER A 148 60.60 2.22 -4.21
CA SER A 148 61.14 1.12 -3.41
C SER A 148 60.54 1.05 -2.00
N GLY A 149 59.81 -0.03 -1.73
CA GLY A 149 59.97 -0.72 -0.44
C GLY A 149 58.72 -0.93 0.40
N ARG A 150 58.20 -2.15 0.31
CA ARG A 150 57.68 -3.02 1.38
C ARG A 150 56.37 -2.63 2.12
N MET A 151 55.37 -3.47 1.80
CA MET A 151 54.40 -4.00 2.75
C MET A 151 55.08 -4.55 4.02
N LEU A 152 54.44 -4.29 5.16
CA LEU A 152 54.41 -5.21 6.29
C LEU A 152 52.94 -5.62 6.52
N ARG A 153 52.66 -6.89 6.23
CA ARG A 153 51.59 -7.67 6.87
C ARG A 153 52.17 -8.26 8.17
N GLY A 154 51.32 -8.44 9.18
CA GLY A 154 51.40 -9.64 10.02
C GLY A 154 51.19 -9.45 11.52
N ALA A 155 49.97 -9.78 11.98
CA ALA A 155 49.62 -10.64 13.12
C ALA A 155 48.11 -10.41 13.41
N LEU A 156 47.18 -11.37 13.33
CA LEU A 156 47.21 -12.84 13.17
C LEU A 156 46.12 -13.27 12.17
#